data_AF-A0A534YMG0-F1
#
_entry.id   AF-A0A534YMG0-F1
#
_cell.length_a   1.000
_cell.length_b   1.000
_cell.length_c   1.000
_cell.angle_alpha   90.00
_cell.angle_beta   90.00
_cell.angle_gamma   90.00
#
_symmetry.space_group_name_H-M   'P 1'
#
loop_
_entity.id
_entity.type
_entity.pdbx_description
1 polymer ?
#
loop_
_entity_poly.entity_id
_entity_poly.type
_entity_poly.pdbx_seq_one_letter_code
_entity_poly.pdbx_strand_id
1 'polypeptide(L)'
;IVIYDRIRENRKRFKGTAFRDLINLSINEMLGRTILTSGATALSLVGLIVYGVGTIQDFALAMLVGIISGTYSTWYIASPMTIWLEERAEERREFEANKPKPKPHAQKPQQPAASR
;
A
#
# COMPACT_ATOMS: atom_id res chain seq x y z
N ILE A 1 3.52 -7.06 -2.07
CA ILE A 1 4.03 -6.16 -3.15
C ILE A 1 2.94 -5.85 -4.16
N VAL A 2 2.41 -6.84 -4.88
CA VAL A 2 1.46 -6.60 -6.00
C VAL A 2 0.18 -5.85 -5.56
N ILE A 3 -0.32 -6.10 -4.35
CA ILE A 3 -1.46 -5.37 -3.78
C ILE A 3 -1.14 -3.89 -3.56
N TYR A 4 0.04 -3.58 -2.99
CA TYR A 4 0.46 -2.19 -2.79
C TYR A 4 0.65 -1.44 -4.11
N ASP A 5 1.16 -2.14 -5.13
CA ASP A 5 1.29 -1.60 -6.47
C ASP A 5 -0.10 -1.25 -7.05
N ARG A 6 -1.06 -2.18 -6.91
CA ARG A 6 -2.44 -1.96 -7.36
C ARG A 6 -3.16 -0.85 -6.59
N ILE A 7 -2.95 -0.73 -5.29
CA ILE A 7 -3.48 0.38 -4.48
C ILE A 7 -2.93 1.73 -4.98
N ARG A 8 -1.63 1.80 -5.29
CA ARG A 8 -1.02 3.02 -5.86
C ARG A 8 -1.58 3.36 -7.24
N GLU A 9 -1.79 2.36 -8.08
CA GLU A 9 -2.37 2.54 -9.41
C GLU A 9 -3.83 3.01 -9.33
N ASN A 10 -4.66 2.32 -8.53
CA ASN A 10 -6.07 2.67 -8.35
C ASN A 10 -6.22 4.07 -7.76
N ARG A 11 -5.36 4.49 -6.83
CA ARG A 11 -5.40 5.86 -6.29
C ARG A 11 -5.19 6.93 -7.38
N LYS A 12 -4.34 6.67 -8.37
CA LYS A 12 -4.12 7.60 -9.49
C LYS A 12 -5.31 7.60 -10.45
N ARG A 13 -5.96 6.45 -10.63
CA ARG A 13 -7.04 6.22 -11.60
C ARG A 13 -8.42 6.67 -11.08
N PHE A 14 -8.69 6.45 -9.80
CA PHE A 14 -9.97 6.75 -9.14
C PHE A 14 -9.78 7.90 -8.13
N LYS A 15 -9.71 9.13 -8.65
CA LYS A 15 -9.60 10.34 -7.82
C LYS A 15 -10.95 10.63 -7.14
N GLY A 16 -10.95 10.75 -5.82
CA GLY A 16 -12.14 11.11 -5.03
C GLY A 16 -12.96 9.94 -4.48
N THR A 17 -12.59 8.69 -4.77
CA THR A 17 -13.20 7.50 -4.15
C THR A 17 -12.70 7.32 -2.72
N ALA A 18 -13.57 6.89 -1.81
CA ALA A 18 -13.20 6.61 -0.43
C ALA A 18 -12.07 5.57 -0.38
N PHE A 19 -11.07 5.81 0.47
CA PHE A 19 -9.86 4.99 0.49
C PHE A 19 -10.13 3.52 0.84
N ARG A 20 -11.14 3.26 1.66
CA ARG A 20 -11.61 1.90 1.98
C ARG A 20 -12.12 1.14 0.76
N ASP A 21 -12.91 1.80 -0.07
CA ASP A 21 -13.46 1.19 -1.30
C ASP A 21 -12.35 0.91 -2.30
N LEU A 22 -11.36 1.80 -2.36
CA LEU A 22 -10.18 1.64 -3.20
C LEU A 22 -9.36 0.39 -2.82
N ILE A 23 -9.15 0.18 -1.51
CA ILE A 23 -8.46 -1.01 -1.00
C ILE A 23 -9.26 -2.28 -1.36
N ASN A 24 -10.56 -2.29 -1.10
CA ASN A 24 -11.41 -3.44 -1.40
C ASN A 24 -11.38 -3.78 -2.90
N LEU A 25 -11.45 -2.76 -3.76
CA LEU A 25 -11.33 -2.93 -5.21
C LEU A 25 -9.96 -3.52 -5.60
N SER A 26 -8.87 -2.92 -5.11
CA SER A 26 -7.50 -3.40 -5.41
C SER A 26 -7.26 -4.82 -4.94
N ILE A 27 -7.83 -5.21 -3.79
CA ILE A 27 -7.74 -6.58 -3.29
C ILE A 27 -8.49 -7.51 -4.24
N ASN A 28 -9.75 -7.21 -4.58
CA ASN A 28 -10.55 -8.05 -5.47
C ASN A 28 -9.91 -8.23 -6.86
N GLU A 29 -9.33 -7.19 -7.44
CA GLU A 29 -8.60 -7.29 -8.72
C GLU A 29 -7.38 -8.21 -8.63
N MET A 30 -6.67 -8.20 -7.50
CA MET A 30 -5.43 -8.96 -7.31
C MET A 30 -5.63 -10.36 -6.74
N LEU A 31 -6.80 -10.64 -6.14
CA LEU A 31 -7.12 -11.92 -5.51
C LEU A 31 -7.00 -13.07 -6.51
N GLY A 32 -7.61 -12.96 -7.69
CA GLY A 32 -7.59 -14.02 -8.70
C GLY A 32 -6.17 -14.41 -9.11
N ARG A 33 -5.31 -13.44 -9.45
CA ARG A 33 -3.92 -13.69 -9.85
C ARG A 33 -3.08 -14.27 -8.71
N THR A 34 -3.30 -13.80 -7.49
CA THR A 34 -2.56 -14.26 -6.30
C THR A 34 -2.96 -15.69 -5.94
N ILE A 35 -4.25 -16.01 -5.95
CA ILE A 35 -4.77 -17.36 -5.72
C ILE A 35 -4.27 -18.32 -6.79
N LEU A 36 -4.28 -17.93 -8.07
CA LEU A 36 -3.81 -18.81 -9.13
C LEU A 36 -2.32 -19.14 -9.00
N THR A 37 -1.48 -18.15 -8.71
CA THR A 37 -0.02 -18.35 -8.59
C THR A 37 0.36 -19.08 -7.30
N SER A 38 -0.18 -18.67 -6.16
CA SER A 38 0.02 -19.38 -4.88
C SER A 38 -0.59 -20.78 -4.88
N GLY A 39 -1.75 -20.97 -5.52
CA GLY A 39 -2.41 -22.27 -5.68
C GLY A 39 -1.66 -23.20 -6.62
N ALA A 40 -1.15 -22.72 -7.76
CA ALA A 40 -0.35 -23.52 -8.67
C ALA A 40 0.97 -23.99 -8.01
N THR A 41 1.62 -23.10 -7.26
CA THR A 41 2.83 -23.45 -6.50
C THR A 41 2.52 -24.41 -5.35
N ALA A 42 1.45 -24.18 -4.59
CA ALA A 42 1.00 -25.11 -3.55
C ALA A 42 0.66 -26.50 -4.13
N LEU A 43 -0.02 -26.57 -5.27
CA LEU A 43 -0.33 -27.84 -5.94
C LEU A 43 0.94 -28.60 -6.35
N SER A 44 1.93 -27.89 -6.90
CA SER A 44 3.23 -28.48 -7.21
C SER A 44 3.93 -29.00 -5.95
N LEU A 45 3.94 -28.23 -4.87
CA LEU A 45 4.52 -28.64 -3.59
C LEU A 45 3.80 -29.84 -2.97
N VAL A 46 2.48 -29.93 -3.10
CA VAL A 46 1.71 -31.11 -2.65
C VAL A 46 2.17 -32.36 -3.41
N GLY A 47 2.38 -32.26 -4.72
CA GLY A 47 2.98 -33.34 -5.50
C GLY A 47 4.38 -33.74 -4.97
N LEU A 48 5.22 -32.76 -4.65
CA LEU A 48 6.53 -33.00 -4.05
C LEU A 48 6.44 -33.61 -2.64
N ILE A 49 5.41 -33.33 -1.86
CA ILE A 49 5.22 -33.93 -0.53
C ILE A 49 4.78 -35.39 -0.66
N VAL A 50 3.94 -35.73 -1.64
CA VAL A 50 3.43 -37.09 -1.85
C VAL A 50 4.47 -37.98 -2.54
N TYR A 51 5.18 -37.46 -3.54
CA TYR A 51 6.12 -38.23 -4.37
C TYR A 51 7.61 -37.96 -4.05
N GLY A 52 7.93 -36.88 -3.33
CA GLY A 52 9.30 -36.56 -2.95
C GLY A 52 9.78 -37.46 -1.83
N VAL A 53 11.09 -37.73 -1.81
CA VAL A 53 11.73 -38.62 -0.84
C VAL A 53 12.88 -37.89 -0.14
N GLY A 54 13.05 -38.13 1.16
CA GLY A 54 14.11 -37.53 1.96
C GLY A 54 13.93 -36.02 2.13
N THR A 55 15.02 -35.27 2.00
CA THR A 55 15.09 -33.82 2.31
C THR A 55 14.17 -32.93 1.47
N ILE A 56 13.73 -33.40 0.28
CA ILE A 56 12.82 -32.63 -0.59
C ILE A 56 11.43 -32.52 0.03
N GLN A 57 10.97 -33.54 0.77
CA GLN A 57 9.68 -33.52 1.43
C GLN A 57 9.65 -32.48 2.55
N ASP A 58 10.70 -32.43 3.36
CA ASP A 58 10.86 -31.45 4.44
C ASP A 58 10.94 -30.02 3.90
N PHE A 59 11.68 -29.82 2.80
CA PHE A 59 11.73 -28.54 2.11
C PHE A 59 10.35 -28.13 1.57
N ALA A 60 9.63 -29.05 0.93
CA ALA A 60 8.31 -28.76 0.38
C ALA A 60 7.28 -28.43 1.47
N LEU A 61 7.36 -29.09 2.63
CA LEU A 61 6.57 -28.76 3.83
C LEU A 61 6.87 -27.34 4.33
N ALA A 62 8.14 -26.98 4.48
CA ALA A 62 8.54 -25.64 4.90
C ALA A 62 8.06 -24.56 3.91
N MET A 63 8.19 -24.81 2.61
CA MET A 63 7.72 -23.93 1.55
C MET A 63 6.19 -23.76 1.57
N LEU A 64 5.44 -24.85 1.78
CA LEU A 64 3.98 -24.80 1.84
C LEU A 64 3.50 -23.95 3.02
N VAL A 65 4.10 -24.12 4.20
CA VAL A 65 3.82 -23.29 5.39
C VAL A 65 4.18 -21.82 5.13
N GLY A 66 5.31 -21.57 4.47
CA GLY A 66 5.74 -20.22 4.07
C GLY A 66 4.74 -19.54 3.12
N ILE A 67 4.22 -20.26 2.13
CA ILE A 67 3.23 -19.73 1.18
C ILE A 67 1.91 -19.41 1.89
N ILE A 68 1.42 -20.32 2.76
CA ILE A 68 0.15 -20.10 3.47
C ILE A 68 0.26 -18.89 4.39
N SER A 69 1.30 -18.84 5.23
CA SER A 69 1.52 -17.72 6.15
C SER A 69 1.78 -16.40 5.40
N GLY A 70 2.59 -16.41 4.34
CA GLY A 70 2.91 -15.23 3.55
C GLY A 70 1.73 -14.68 2.75
N THR A 71 0.89 -15.55 2.17
CA THR A 71 -0.28 -15.15 1.38
C THR A 71 -1.35 -14.55 2.28
N TYR A 72 -1.67 -15.23 3.39
CA TYR A 72 -2.67 -14.73 4.35
C TYR A 72 -2.22 -13.42 5.02
N SER A 73 -0.95 -13.34 5.43
CA SER A 73 -0.33 -12.14 6.01
C SER A 73 -0.44 -10.94 5.06
N THR A 74 -0.17 -11.13 3.76
CA THR A 74 -0.22 -10.04 2.79
C THR A 74 -1.63 -9.47 2.60
N TRP A 75 -2.68 -10.29 2.68
CA TRP A 75 -4.07 -9.80 2.57
C TRP A 75 -4.55 -9.10 3.84
N TYR A 76 -4.27 -9.67 5.00
CA TYR A 76 -4.78 -9.15 6.27
C TYR A 76 -3.98 -7.97 6.83
N ILE A 77 -2.67 -7.90 6.57
CA ILE A 77 -1.82 -6.82 7.09
C ILE A 77 -1.80 -5.60 6.17
N ALA A 78 -1.98 -5.78 4.86
CA ALA A 78 -1.95 -4.66 3.91
C ALA A 78 -3.06 -3.65 4.16
N SER A 79 -4.30 -4.10 4.36
CA SER A 79 -5.48 -3.23 4.56
C SER A 79 -5.39 -2.29 5.76
N PRO A 80 -5.08 -2.74 7.00
CA PRO A 80 -4.97 -1.83 8.14
C PRO A 80 -3.74 -0.93 8.06
N MET A 81 -2.61 -1.43 7.53
CA MET A 81 -1.40 -0.61 7.37
C MET A 81 -1.58 0.53 6.39
N THR A 82 -2.28 0.29 5.27
CA THR A 82 -2.56 1.37 4.32
C THR A 82 -3.54 2.39 4.88
N ILE A 83 -4.57 1.97 5.63
CA ILE A 83 -5.52 2.88 6.27
C ILE A 83 -4.80 3.79 7.28
N TRP A 84 -3.93 3.22 8.11
CA TRP A 84 -3.13 4.00 9.07
C TRP A 84 -2.19 5.02 8.40
N LEU A 85 -1.64 4.68 7.23
CA LEU A 85 -0.84 5.60 6.41
C LEU A 85 -1.68 6.73 5.82
N GLU A 86 -2.94 6.46 5.44
CA GLU A 86 -3.89 7.47 4.95
C GLU A 86 -4.22 8.49 6.04
N GLU A 87 -4.62 8.00 7.22
CA GLU A 87 -5.00 8.84 8.36
C GLU A 87 -3.87 9.79 8.75
N ARG A 88 -2.63 9.29 8.85
CA ARG A 88 -1.45 10.14 9.10
C ARG A 88 -1.16 11.14 7.99
N ALA A 89 -1.46 10.81 6.73
CA ALA A 89 -1.25 11.71 5.61
C ALA A 89 -2.30 12.82 5.58
N GLU A 90 -3.55 12.52 5.94
CA GLU A 90 -4.62 13.50 6.11
C GLU A 90 -4.33 14.46 7.26
N GLU A 91 -3.95 13.95 8.44
CA GLU A 91 -3.53 14.77 9.58
C GLU A 91 -2.41 15.75 9.20
N ARG A 92 -1.39 15.28 8.45
CA ARG A 92 -0.29 16.14 7.98
C ARG A 92 -0.76 17.26 7.05
N ARG A 93 -1.72 16.95 6.16
CA ARG A 93 -2.28 17.93 5.21
C ARG A 93 -3.11 18.98 5.93
N GLU A 94 -3.89 18.59 6.93
CA GLU A 94 -4.63 19.53 7.78
C GLU A 94 -3.67 20.43 8.57
N PHE A 95 -2.60 19.87 9.15
CA PHE A 95 -1.55 20.64 9.82
C PHE A 95 -0.84 21.63 8.89
N GLU A 96 -0.56 21.25 7.65
CA GLU A 96 0.06 22.15 6.66
C GLU A 96 -0.90 23.21 6.14
N ALA A 97 -2.18 22.86 5.93
CA ALA A 97 -3.22 23.80 5.51
C ALA A 97 -3.52 24.85 6.59
N ASN A 98 -3.39 24.49 7.86
CA ASN A 98 -3.63 25.38 9.00
C ASN A 98 -2.36 26.15 9.45
N LYS A 99 -1.23 26.04 8.73
CA LYS A 99 -0.08 26.91 8.99
C LYS A 99 -0.44 28.35 8.61
N PRO A 100 -0.27 29.34 9.52
CA PRO A 100 -0.51 30.73 9.19
C PRO A 100 0.44 31.14 8.04
N LYS A 101 -0.14 31.68 6.97
CA LYS A 101 0.61 32.16 5.79
C LYS A 101 1.70 33.13 6.26
N PRO A 102 2.94 33.04 5.73
CA PRO A 102 3.98 33.99 6.08
C PRO A 102 3.49 35.41 5.76
N LYS A 103 3.52 36.31 6.76
CA LYS A 103 3.15 37.71 6.56
C LYS A 103 3.96 38.25 5.38
N PRO A 104 3.33 38.89 4.37
CA PRO A 104 4.07 39.57 3.32
C PRO A 104 5.03 40.53 4.01
N HIS A 105 6.33 40.38 3.75
CA HIS A 105 7.32 41.29 4.29
C HIS A 105 6.88 42.71 4.00
N ALA A 106 6.77 43.49 5.08
CA ALA A 106 6.45 44.90 5.04
C ALA A 106 7.37 45.58 4.02
N GLN A 107 6.83 45.93 2.86
CA GLN A 107 7.44 46.90 1.97
C GLN A 107 7.47 48.20 2.76
N LYS A 108 8.67 48.57 3.21
CA LYS A 108 8.94 49.79 3.98
C LYS A 108 8.32 50.99 3.24
N PRO A 109 7.72 51.95 3.96
CA PRO A 109 7.33 53.22 3.37
C PRO A 109 8.59 53.90 2.79
N GLN A 110 8.67 54.04 1.47
CA GLN A 110 9.59 54.99 0.87
C GLN A 110 9.07 56.39 1.20
N GLN A 111 9.84 57.09 2.03
CA GLN A 111 9.59 58.46 2.48
C GLN A 111 9.45 59.42 1.29
N PRO A 112 8.60 60.47 1.41
CA PRO A 112 8.53 61.53 0.42
C PRO A 112 9.74 62.46 0.59
N ALA A 113 10.72 62.35 -0.30
CA ALA A 113 11.80 63.32 -0.41
C ALA A 113 11.44 64.36 -1.49
N ALA A 114 10.92 65.48 -0.98
CA ALA A 114 11.04 66.85 -1.47
C ALA A 114 11.35 67.12 -2.96
N SER A 115 10.41 67.84 -3.60
CA SER A 115 10.62 69.08 -4.36
C SER A 115 12.08 69.61 -4.37
N ARG A 116 12.70 69.64 -5.55
CA ARG A 116 13.26 70.83 -6.24
C ARG A 116 13.89 70.44 -7.57
#